data_AF-A0A2A9KIC6-F1
#
_entry.id   AF-A0A2A9KIC6-F1
#
_cell.length_a   1.000
_cell.length_b   1.000
_cell.length_c   1.000
_cell.angle_alpha   90.00
_cell.angle_beta   90.00
_cell.angle_gamma   90.00
#
_symmetry.space_group_name_H-M   'P 1'
#
loop_
_entity.id
_entity.type
_entity.pdbx_description
1 polymer ?
#
loop_
_entity_poly.entity_id
_entity_poly.type
_entity_poly.pdbx_seq_one_letter_code
_entity_poly.pdbx_strand_id
1 'polypeptide(L)'
;MQTGSGAADATAKVFQTIYIAYFIHETTVGRQDLDPFRIAEAAVVECAIAGKKTGASGIPASGHAAVEHILLMHGQQLTNAPAHAIASAHVRLAQFIATEKLSPITGA
;
A
#
# COMPACT_ATOMS: atom_id res chain seq x y z
N MET A 1 25.95 12.67 6.26
CA MET A 1 25.39 12.13 5.01
C MET A 1 24.49 10.95 5.37
N GLN A 2 23.18 11.17 5.52
CA GLN A 2 22.22 10.13 5.91
C GLN A 2 20.88 10.40 5.21
N THR A 3 20.89 10.42 3.88
CA THR A 3 19.72 10.82 3.06
C THR A 3 19.05 9.68 2.31
N GLY A 4 19.55 8.43 2.42
CA GLY A 4 18.97 7.27 1.74
C GLY A 4 18.02 6.40 2.58
N SER A 5 18.20 6.37 3.91
CA SER A 5 17.48 5.41 4.78
C SER A 5 16.03 5.86 5.09
N GLY A 6 15.84 7.14 5.42
CA GLY A 6 14.52 7.64 5.88
C GLY A 6 13.44 7.66 4.79
N ALA A 7 13.80 7.96 3.54
CA ALA A 7 12.83 8.00 2.44
C ALA A 7 12.43 6.58 1.97
N ALA A 8 13.37 5.63 2.01
CA ALA A 8 13.08 4.22 1.76
C ALA A 8 12.15 3.63 2.85
N ASP A 9 12.40 3.96 4.12
CA ASP A 9 11.54 3.56 5.25
C ASP A 9 10.13 4.16 5.12
N ALA A 10 10.03 5.44 4.76
CA ALA A 10 8.74 6.10 4.52
C ALA A 10 7.96 5.45 3.36
N THR A 11 8.63 5.16 2.24
CA THR A 11 8.00 4.51 1.08
C THR A 11 7.51 3.10 1.44
N ALA A 12 8.30 2.33 2.21
CA ALA A 12 7.92 1.01 2.68
C ALA A 12 6.67 1.05 3.57
N LYS A 13 6.57 2.05 4.46
CA LYS A 13 5.38 2.25 5.32
C LYS A 13 4.13 2.58 4.51
N VAL A 14 4.25 3.42 3.48
CA VAL A 14 3.13 3.71 2.56
C VAL A 14 2.70 2.44 1.84
N PHE A 15 3.65 1.65 1.34
CA PHE A 15 3.37 0.39 0.66
C PHE A 15 2.63 -0.62 1.57
N GLN A 16 3.10 -0.79 2.81
CA GLN A 16 2.42 -1.63 3.81
C GLN A 16 1.00 -1.14 4.10
N THR A 17 0.81 0.18 4.21
CA THR A 17 -0.49 0.79 4.48
C THR A 17 -1.48 0.54 3.34
N ILE A 18 -1.04 0.66 2.08
CA ILE A 18 -1.88 0.37 0.91
C ILE A 18 -2.39 -1.08 0.96
N TYR A 19 -1.53 -2.04 1.29
CA TYR A 19 -1.94 -3.44 1.34
C TYR A 19 -2.79 -3.80 2.55
N ILE A 20 -2.51 -3.22 3.73
CA ILE A 20 -3.41 -3.38 4.88
C ILE A 20 -4.80 -2.83 4.55
N ALA A 21 -4.86 -1.62 3.98
CA ALA A 21 -6.12 -1.00 3.59
C ALA A 21 -6.88 -1.85 2.56
N TYR A 22 -6.17 -2.42 1.59
CA TYR A 22 -6.72 -3.35 0.61
C TYR A 22 -7.27 -4.62 1.26
N PHE A 23 -6.51 -5.27 2.16
CA PHE A 23 -6.99 -6.50 2.79
C PHE A 23 -8.16 -6.28 3.74
N ILE A 24 -8.22 -5.12 4.42
CA ILE A 24 -9.41 -4.72 5.20
C ILE A 24 -10.60 -4.52 4.26
N HIS A 25 -10.41 -3.78 3.16
CA HIS A 25 -11.45 -3.52 2.17
C HIS A 25 -11.99 -4.82 1.56
N GLU A 26 -11.11 -5.72 1.14
CA GLU A 26 -11.51 -7.02 0.60
C GLU A 26 -12.26 -7.87 1.62
N THR A 27 -11.89 -7.80 2.91
CA THR A 27 -12.58 -8.56 3.96
C THR A 27 -13.96 -8.00 4.28
N THR A 28 -14.16 -6.69 4.13
CA THR A 28 -15.37 -5.98 4.58
C THR A 28 -16.35 -5.64 3.45
N VAL A 29 -15.82 -5.37 2.26
CA VAL A 29 -16.54 -4.92 1.06
C VAL A 29 -16.35 -5.90 -0.10
N GLY A 30 -15.30 -6.72 -0.09
CA GLY A 30 -14.95 -7.62 -1.19
C GLY A 30 -14.08 -6.94 -2.26
N ARG A 31 -13.93 -7.58 -3.42
CA ARG A 31 -13.06 -7.10 -4.52
C ARG A 31 -13.77 -6.10 -5.44
N GLN A 32 -14.45 -5.11 -4.86
CA GLN A 32 -15.11 -4.03 -5.56
C GLN A 32 -14.29 -2.74 -5.45
N ASP A 33 -14.46 -1.82 -6.41
CA ASP A 33 -13.87 -0.48 -6.39
C ASP A 33 -12.36 -0.47 -6.12
N LEU A 34 -11.64 -1.39 -6.78
CA LEU A 34 -10.20 -1.60 -6.55
C LEU A 34 -9.29 -0.61 -7.30
N ASP A 35 -9.85 0.24 -8.15
CA ASP A 35 -9.06 1.16 -8.98
C ASP A 35 -8.21 2.15 -8.17
N PRO A 36 -8.69 2.77 -7.06
CA PRO A 36 -7.85 3.60 -6.21
C PRO A 36 -6.66 2.84 -5.62
N PHE A 37 -6.85 1.56 -5.26
CA PHE A 37 -5.77 0.71 -4.75
C PHE A 37 -4.74 0.40 -5.84
N ARG A 38 -5.19 0.08 -7.06
CA ARG A 38 -4.30 -0.20 -8.21
C ARG A 38 -3.47 1.02 -8.59
N ILE A 39 -4.09 2.20 -8.63
CA ILE A 39 -3.40 3.45 -8.96
C ILE A 39 -2.36 3.78 -7.89
N ALA A 40 -2.71 3.64 -6.60
CA ALA A 40 -1.79 3.87 -5.50
C ALA A 40 -0.62 2.85 -5.49
N GLU A 41 -0.90 1.57 -5.70
CA GLU A 41 0.13 0.52 -5.80
C GLU A 41 1.11 0.81 -6.94
N ALA A 42 0.60 1.12 -8.14
CA ALA A 42 1.42 1.45 -9.30
C ALA A 42 2.37 2.64 -9.02
N ALA A 43 1.87 3.70 -8.39
CA ALA A 43 2.67 4.88 -8.06
C ALA A 43 3.80 4.58 -7.06
N VAL A 44 3.54 3.76 -6.04
CA VAL A 44 4.55 3.41 -5.04
C VAL A 44 5.56 2.41 -5.59
N VAL A 45 5.14 1.49 -6.47
CA VAL A 45 6.04 0.59 -7.22
C VAL A 45 6.97 1.39 -8.14
N GLU A 46 6.44 2.38 -8.86
CA GLU A 46 7.25 3.27 -9.70
C GLU A 46 8.30 4.02 -8.87
N CYS A 47 7.90 4.58 -7.71
CA CYS A 47 8.80 5.22 -6.76
C CYS A 47 9.91 4.27 -6.28
N ALA A 48 9.56 3.03 -5.92
CA ALA A 48 10.55 2.04 -5.49
C ALA A 48 11.54 1.66 -6.60
N ILE A 49 11.09 1.55 -7.85
CA ILE A 49 11.95 1.29 -9.01
C ILE A 49 12.87 2.48 -9.28
N ALA A 50 12.34 3.70 -9.24
CA ALA A 50 13.10 4.93 -9.43
C ALA A 50 14.19 5.09 -8.36
N GLY A 51 13.84 4.84 -7.09
CA GLY A 51 14.77 4.86 -5.97
C GLY A 51 15.94 3.88 -6.13
N LYS A 52 15.66 2.66 -6.60
CA LYS A 52 16.71 1.65 -6.88
C LYS A 52 17.64 2.07 -8.03
N LYS A 53 17.11 2.73 -9.06
CA LYS A 53 17.87 3.10 -10.28
C LYS A 53 18.68 4.39 -10.12
N THR A 54 18.12 5.37 -9.43
CA THR A 54 18.60 6.77 -9.49
C THR A 54 18.92 7.38 -8.13
N GLY A 55 18.55 6.71 -7.03
CA GLY A 55 18.61 7.29 -5.68
C GLY A 55 17.56 8.37 -5.42
N ALA A 56 16.75 8.75 -6.42
CA ALA A 56 15.60 9.63 -6.23
C ALA A 56 14.45 8.85 -5.59
N SER A 57 14.05 9.25 -4.38
CA SER A 57 12.93 8.66 -3.66
C SER A 57 11.81 9.69 -3.61
N GLY A 58 10.66 9.36 -4.18
CA GLY A 58 9.48 10.21 -4.21
C GLY A 58 8.37 9.59 -5.03
N ILE A 59 7.14 9.62 -4.50
CA ILE A 59 5.95 9.20 -5.23
C ILE A 59 5.75 10.20 -6.39
N PRO A 60 5.47 9.75 -7.62
CA PRO A 60 5.21 10.66 -8.73
C PRO A 60 3.96 11.51 -8.45
N ALA A 61 3.95 12.75 -8.92
CA ALA A 61 2.84 13.68 -8.66
C ALA A 61 1.47 13.13 -9.13
N SER A 62 1.46 12.34 -10.20
CA SER A 62 0.27 11.63 -10.70
C SER A 62 -0.31 10.62 -9.70
N GLY A 63 0.51 10.11 -8.78
CA GLY A 63 0.12 9.13 -7.76
C GLY A 63 -0.29 9.72 -6.41
N HIS A 64 0.00 11.00 -6.15
CA HIS A 64 -0.25 11.62 -4.85
C HIS A 64 -1.72 11.50 -4.42
N ALA A 65 -2.66 11.90 -5.29
CA ALA A 65 -4.08 11.88 -4.95
C ALA A 65 -4.60 10.48 -4.60
N ALA A 66 -4.13 9.45 -5.32
CA ALA A 66 -4.52 8.06 -5.04
C ALA A 66 -3.93 7.57 -3.70
N VAL A 67 -2.66 7.87 -3.44
CA VAL A 67 -2.01 7.50 -2.18
C VAL A 67 -2.67 8.21 -0.99
N GLU A 68 -2.91 9.52 -1.09
CA GLU A 68 -3.62 10.30 -0.07
C GLU A 68 -5.02 9.75 0.20
N HIS A 69 -5.75 9.37 -0.86
CA HIS A 69 -7.06 8.76 -0.74
C HIS A 69 -7.02 7.43 0.05
N ILE A 70 -6.05 6.56 -0.24
CA ILE A 70 -5.89 5.30 0.50
C ILE A 70 -5.46 5.53 1.96
N LEU A 71 -4.59 6.50 2.22
CA LEU A 71 -4.19 6.85 3.59
C LEU A 71 -5.38 7.36 4.41
N LEU A 72 -6.22 8.21 3.81
CA LEU A 72 -7.44 8.70 4.45
C LEU A 72 -8.43 7.55 4.72
N MET A 73 -8.66 6.69 3.72
CA MET A 73 -9.51 5.51 3.86
C MET A 73 -9.00 4.61 4.99
N HIS A 74 -7.70 4.37 5.09
CA HIS A 74 -7.14 3.54 6.16
C HIS A 74 -7.41 4.14 7.55
N GLY A 75 -7.28 5.46 7.70
CA GLY A 75 -7.66 6.14 8.94
C GLY A 75 -9.13 5.93 9.32
N GLN A 76 -10.03 5.96 8.33
CA GLN A 76 -11.45 5.66 8.55
C GLN A 76 -11.68 4.18 8.89
N GLN A 77 -10.96 3.26 8.26
CA GLN A 77 -11.03 1.83 8.57
C GLN A 77 -10.60 1.55 10.01
N LEU A 78 -9.56 2.20 10.53
CA LEU A 78 -9.13 2.00 11.92
C LEU A 78 -10.19 2.43 12.95
N THR A 79 -11.11 3.32 12.57
CA THR A 79 -12.21 3.76 13.45
C THR A 79 -13.44 2.85 13.32
N ASN A 80 -13.68 2.27 12.15
CA ASN A 80 -14.97 1.65 11.81
C ASN A 80 -14.90 0.14 11.50
N ALA A 81 -13.74 -0.39 11.15
CA ALA A 81 -13.61 -1.79 10.75
C ALA A 81 -13.62 -2.73 11.97
N PRO A 82 -14.16 -3.95 11.83
CA PRO A 82 -14.07 -4.95 12.89
C PRO A 82 -12.61 -5.29 13.21
N ALA A 83 -12.28 -5.43 14.50
CA ALA A 83 -10.91 -5.77 14.93
C ALA A 83 -10.35 -7.04 14.29
N HIS A 84 -11.20 -8.04 14.03
CA HIS A 84 -10.78 -9.28 13.37
C HIS A 84 -10.38 -9.06 11.89
N ALA A 85 -10.99 -8.09 11.20
CA ALA A 85 -10.64 -7.76 9.82
C ALA A 85 -9.26 -7.07 9.78
N ILE A 86 -9.00 -6.18 10.74
CA ILE A 86 -7.68 -5.53 10.91
C ILE A 86 -6.61 -6.58 11.22
N ALA A 87 -6.85 -7.45 12.20
CA ALA A 87 -5.91 -8.52 12.55
C ALA A 87 -5.64 -9.46 11.35
N SER A 88 -6.68 -9.84 10.61
CA SER A 88 -6.55 -10.66 9.40
C SER A 88 -5.72 -9.97 8.33
N ALA A 89 -5.92 -8.67 8.10
CA ALA A 89 -5.15 -7.89 7.13
C ALA A 89 -3.64 -7.92 7.41
N HIS A 90 -3.22 -7.82 8.68
CA HIS A 90 -1.81 -7.93 9.06
C HIS A 90 -1.24 -9.34 8.81
N VAL A 91 -1.99 -10.39 9.12
CA VAL A 91 -1.59 -11.78 8.83
C VAL A 91 -1.41 -11.97 7.31
N ARG A 92 -2.36 -11.48 6.52
CA ARG A 92 -2.34 -11.58 5.06
C ARG A 92 -1.19 -10.78 4.44
N LEU A 93 -0.86 -9.61 4.99
CA LEU A 93 0.33 -8.87 4.59
C LEU A 93 1.61 -9.65 4.87
N ALA A 94 1.76 -10.21 6.07
CA ALA A 94 2.94 -11.01 6.42
C ALA A 94 3.10 -12.24 5.50
N GLN A 95 1.98 -12.92 5.20
CA GLN A 95 1.96 -14.04 4.24
C GLN A 95 2.34 -13.57 2.84
N PHE A 96 1.78 -12.47 2.36
CA PHE A 96 2.05 -11.93 1.03
C PHE A 96 3.53 -11.57 0.85
N ILE A 97 4.14 -10.90 1.82
CA ILE A 97 5.56 -10.53 1.81
C ILE A 97 6.47 -11.78 1.72
N ALA A 98 6.02 -12.93 2.21
CA ALA A 98 6.75 -14.19 2.09
C ALA A 98 6.60 -14.88 0.71
N THR A 99 5.79 -14.35 -0.20
CA THR A 99 5.59 -14.90 -1.56
C THR A 99 6.41 -14.15 -2.61
N GLU A 100 6.60 -14.77 -3.78
CA GLU A 100 7.17 -14.11 -4.97
C GLU A 100 6.12 -13.34 -5.79
N LYS A 101 4.88 -13.22 -5.31
CA LYS A 101 3.82 -12.51 -6.04
C LYS A 101 4.12 -11.01 -6.09
N LEU A 102 3.89 -10.41 -7.25
CA LEU A 102 4.17 -9.00 -7.49
C LEU A 102 3.10 -8.05 -6.93
N SER A 103 1.85 -8.51 -6.85
CA SER A 103 0.70 -7.72 -6.40
C SER A 103 -0.36 -8.63 -5.78
N PRO A 104 -1.00 -8.25 -4.66
CA PRO A 104 -2.21 -8.90 -4.16
C PRO A 104 -3.49 -8.31 -4.79
N ILE A 105 -3.41 -7.16 -5.46
CA ILE A 105 -4.54 -6.39 -5.98
C ILE A 105 -4.85 -6.80 -7.43
N THR A 106 -3.79 -7.07 -8.22
CA THR A 106 -3.90 -7.52 -9.61
C THR A 106 -3.96 -9.05 -9.66
N GLY A 107 -5.11 -9.59 -10.08
CA GLY A 107 -5.35 -11.03 -10.20
C GLY A 107 -6.26 -11.59 -9.10
N ALA A 108 -7.51 -11.89 -9.45
CA ALA A 108 -8.20 -13.08 -8.96
C ALA A 108 -8.04 -14.12 -10.06
#